data_AF-A0A6V7V0T1-F1
#
_entry.id   AF-A0A6V7V0T1-F1
#
_cell.length_a   1.000
_cell.length_b   1.000
_cell.length_c   1.000
_cell.angle_alpha   90.00
_cell.angle_beta   90.00
_cell.angle_gamma   90.00
#
_symmetry.space_group_name_H-M   'P 1'
#
loop_
_entity.id
_entity.type
_entity.pdbx_description
1 polymer ?
#
loop_
_entity_poly.entity_id
_entity_poly.type
_entity_poly.pdbx_seq_one_letter_code
_entity_poly.pdbx_strand_id
1 'polypeptide(L)'
;MNQTKIENIIAYTSISDPGKCPTRVYSGNPELAHGGPHTFIGGNMGYITESANDPVFYNHHCFVDYLFEQWRKANQNYSQRPVQYPVDNPACETDVHYRNEKMTQFPYIKISMDVETNIQTICMNMLRDRLVVYKSQIVAQSEKVCYNSECVNNVCRGYPVNTY
;
A
#
# COMPACT_ATOMS: atom_id res chain seq x y z
N MET A 1 -16.33 0.77 2.18
CA MET A 1 -15.92 1.91 3.02
C MET A 1 -16.72 3.11 2.54
N ASN A 2 -17.66 3.65 3.34
CA ASN A 2 -18.60 4.71 2.90
C ASN A 2 -18.21 6.13 3.34
N GLN A 3 -17.08 6.30 4.01
CA GLN A 3 -16.59 7.60 4.45
C GLN A 3 -16.13 8.41 3.23
N THR A 4 -16.51 9.68 3.13
CA THR A 4 -16.19 10.54 1.97
C THR A 4 -15.25 11.70 2.32
N LYS A 5 -15.08 12.02 3.61
CA LYS A 5 -14.16 13.06 4.06
C LYS A 5 -12.72 12.58 3.94
N ILE A 6 -11.88 13.33 3.23
CA ILE A 6 -10.51 12.92 2.93
C ILE A 6 -9.68 12.78 4.20
N GLU A 7 -9.86 13.69 5.15
CA GLU A 7 -9.20 13.72 6.46
C GLU A 7 -9.59 12.56 7.38
N ASN A 8 -10.60 11.77 7.03
CA ASN A 8 -11.01 10.56 7.74
C ASN A 8 -10.53 9.27 7.05
N ILE A 9 -10.03 9.37 5.81
CA ILE A 9 -9.48 8.27 5.02
C ILE A 9 -7.95 8.31 5.08
N ILE A 10 -7.38 9.47 4.75
CA ILE A 10 -5.97 9.80 4.92
C ILE A 10 -5.90 10.63 6.20
N ALA A 11 -6.03 9.97 7.33
CA ALA A 11 -6.19 10.64 8.61
C ALA A 11 -4.84 11.07 9.21
N TYR A 12 -4.83 12.16 9.96
CA TYR A 12 -3.70 12.57 10.79
C TYR A 12 -3.58 11.66 12.00
N THR A 13 -3.05 10.45 11.84
CA THR A 13 -2.92 9.47 12.93
C THR A 13 -1.72 9.74 13.83
N SER A 14 -0.77 10.57 13.40
CA SER A 14 0.41 10.99 14.15
C SER A 14 0.38 12.48 14.50
N ILE A 15 -0.67 12.91 15.22
CA ILE A 15 -0.86 14.32 15.60
C ILE A 15 0.34 14.89 16.37
N SER A 16 1.03 15.85 15.75
CA SER A 16 2.21 16.54 16.31
C SER A 16 1.89 17.42 17.53
N ASP A 17 0.80 18.19 17.50
CA ASP A 17 0.33 19.07 18.58
C ASP A 17 -1.19 18.95 18.76
N PRO A 18 -1.67 18.04 19.64
CA PRO A 18 -3.09 17.82 19.88
C PRO A 18 -3.87 19.05 20.37
N GLY A 19 -3.17 20.04 20.94
CA GLY A 19 -3.80 21.29 21.40
C GLY A 19 -4.06 22.29 20.26
N LYS A 20 -3.39 22.13 19.11
CA LYS A 20 -3.46 23.05 17.97
C LYS A 20 -4.00 22.42 16.69
N CYS A 21 -4.04 21.09 16.58
CA CYS A 21 -4.65 20.45 15.41
C CYS A 21 -6.17 20.64 15.46
N PRO A 22 -6.80 21.28 14.44
CA PRO A 22 -8.23 21.56 14.46
C PRO A 22 -9.11 20.32 14.26
N THR A 23 -8.52 19.19 13.87
CA THR A 23 -9.24 17.94 13.62
C THR A 23 -8.84 16.86 14.62
N ARG A 24 -9.76 15.92 14.84
CA ARG A 24 -9.54 14.75 15.68
C ARG A 24 -9.43 13.51 14.79
N VAL A 25 -8.66 12.53 15.25
CA VAL A 25 -8.55 11.24 14.57
C VAL A 25 -9.92 10.55 14.58
N TYR A 26 -10.48 10.32 13.39
CA TYR A 26 -11.72 9.57 13.25
C TYR A 26 -11.45 8.09 13.56
N SER A 27 -12.12 7.51 14.57
CA SER A 27 -11.85 6.13 15.02
C SER A 27 -12.08 5.05 13.96
N GLY A 28 -12.88 5.33 12.92
CA GLY A 28 -13.11 4.42 11.80
C GLY A 28 -12.16 4.63 10.62
N ASN A 29 -11.01 5.29 10.81
CA ASN A 29 -10.05 5.47 9.73
C ASN A 29 -9.33 4.15 9.38
N PRO A 30 -8.87 3.98 8.13
CA PRO A 30 -8.23 2.74 7.67
C PRO A 30 -6.93 2.39 8.39
N GLU A 31 -6.12 3.38 8.79
CA GLU A 31 -4.83 3.19 9.46
C GLU A 31 -4.99 2.48 10.82
N LEU A 32 -5.97 2.89 11.62
CA LEU A 32 -6.26 2.22 12.89
C LEU A 32 -6.71 0.76 12.71
N ALA A 33 -7.48 0.48 11.64
CA ALA A 33 -7.90 -0.88 11.34
C ALA A 33 -6.73 -1.75 10.81
N HIS A 34 -5.79 -1.15 10.09
CA HIS A 34 -4.56 -1.77 9.60
C HIS A 34 -3.63 -2.21 10.74
N GLY A 35 -3.53 -1.42 11.82
CA GLY A 35 -2.69 -1.79 12.98
C GLY A 35 -3.10 -3.07 13.71
N GLY A 36 -4.36 -3.51 13.57
CA GLY A 36 -4.89 -4.72 14.22
C GLY A 36 -4.15 -6.01 13.80
N PRO A 37 -4.13 -6.36 12.50
CA PRO A 37 -3.38 -7.51 11.99
C PRO A 37 -1.89 -7.53 12.33
N HIS A 38 -1.22 -6.37 12.31
CA HIS A 38 0.18 -6.26 12.78
C HIS A 38 0.34 -6.76 14.21
N THR A 39 -0.52 -6.28 15.11
CA THR A 39 -0.50 -6.64 16.54
C THR A 39 -0.92 -8.09 16.77
N PHE A 40 -1.91 -8.59 16.02
CA PHE A 40 -2.44 -9.95 16.16
C PHE A 40 -1.41 -11.02 15.77
N ILE A 41 -0.67 -10.80 14.68
CA ILE A 41 0.36 -11.75 14.24
C ILE A 41 1.58 -11.70 15.18
N GLY A 42 1.98 -10.49 15.61
CA GLY A 42 3.10 -10.31 16.53
C GLY A 42 4.45 -10.65 15.90
N GLY A 43 5.47 -10.94 16.72
CA GLY A 43 6.84 -11.17 16.23
C GLY A 43 7.35 -9.96 15.42
N ASN A 44 8.03 -10.21 14.30
CA ASN A 44 8.46 -9.16 13.39
C ASN A 44 7.28 -8.27 12.92
N MET A 45 6.11 -8.85 12.61
CA MET A 45 4.91 -8.09 12.20
C MET A 45 4.44 -7.07 13.23
N GLY A 46 4.70 -7.30 14.53
CA GLY A 46 4.29 -6.42 15.62
C GLY A 46 5.14 -5.17 15.80
N TYR A 47 6.33 -5.12 15.20
CA TYR A 47 7.25 -3.99 15.34
C TYR A 47 7.34 -3.21 14.04
N ILE A 48 7.00 -1.91 14.07
CA ILE A 48 6.95 -1.03 12.87
C ILE A 48 8.26 -1.11 12.07
N THR A 49 9.41 -1.08 12.74
CA THR A 49 10.74 -1.08 12.10
C THR A 49 11.16 -2.44 11.54
N GLU A 50 10.46 -3.52 11.87
CA GLU A 50 10.84 -4.89 11.50
C GLU A 50 9.75 -5.63 10.73
N SER A 51 8.55 -5.08 10.66
CA SER A 51 7.36 -5.74 10.10
C SER A 51 7.57 -6.26 8.69
N ALA A 52 8.29 -5.53 7.85
CA ALA A 52 8.63 -5.94 6.49
C ALA A 52 9.56 -7.16 6.40
N ASN A 53 10.18 -7.62 7.50
CA ASN A 53 10.95 -8.86 7.53
C ASN A 53 10.07 -10.12 7.55
N ASP A 54 8.78 -9.99 7.88
CA ASP A 54 7.80 -11.08 7.79
C ASP A 54 7.14 -11.07 6.41
N PRO A 55 7.15 -12.18 5.65
CA PRO A 55 6.54 -12.23 4.31
C PRO A 55 5.02 -11.95 4.30
N VAL A 56 4.33 -12.09 5.43
CA VAL A 56 2.89 -11.75 5.54
C VAL A 56 2.66 -10.24 5.40
N PHE A 57 3.67 -9.40 5.71
CA PHE A 57 3.61 -7.94 5.56
C PHE A 57 3.10 -7.51 4.19
N TYR A 58 3.66 -8.08 3.13
CA TYR A 58 3.32 -7.71 1.77
C TYR A 58 1.88 -8.06 1.42
N ASN A 59 1.39 -9.23 1.83
CA ASN A 59 -0.01 -9.60 1.62
C ASN A 59 -0.97 -8.70 2.39
N HIS A 60 -0.60 -8.34 3.62
CA HIS A 60 -1.39 -7.45 4.45
C HIS A 60 -1.50 -6.03 3.84
N HIS A 61 -0.37 -5.43 3.48
CA HIS A 61 -0.36 -4.10 2.85
C HIS A 61 -1.01 -4.09 1.46
N CYS A 62 -0.89 -5.17 0.70
CA CYS A 62 -1.62 -5.33 -0.56
C CYS A 62 -3.15 -5.35 -0.37
N PHE A 63 -3.64 -5.92 0.73
CA PHE A 63 -5.07 -5.86 1.06
C PHE A 63 -5.49 -4.44 1.47
N VAL A 64 -4.66 -3.71 2.23
CA VAL A 64 -4.92 -2.30 2.57
C VAL A 64 -4.97 -1.43 1.31
N ASP A 65 -4.01 -1.58 0.40
CA ASP A 65 -3.99 -0.88 -0.89
C ASP A 65 -5.21 -1.21 -1.74
N TYR A 66 -5.64 -2.48 -1.75
CA TYR A 66 -6.88 -2.88 -2.42
C TYR A 66 -8.08 -2.14 -1.85
N LEU A 67 -8.25 -2.08 -0.53
CA LEU A 67 -9.36 -1.36 0.11
C LEU A 67 -9.32 0.14 -0.19
N PHE A 68 -8.14 0.76 -0.15
CA PHE A 68 -7.96 2.16 -0.49
C PHE A 68 -8.34 2.43 -1.96
N GLU A 69 -7.91 1.58 -2.89
CA GLU A 69 -8.25 1.77 -4.31
C GLU A 69 -9.74 1.51 -4.61
N GLN A 70 -10.39 0.56 -3.92
CA GLN A 70 -11.85 0.43 -4.01
C GLN A 70 -12.54 1.72 -3.57
N TRP A 71 -12.04 2.35 -2.50
CA TRP A 71 -12.55 3.65 -2.06
C TRP A 71 -12.29 4.75 -3.10
N ARG A 72 -11.07 4.84 -3.67
CA ARG A 72 -10.75 5.85 -4.70
C ARG A 72 -11.64 5.71 -5.92
N LYS A 73 -11.86 4.48 -6.43
CA LYS A 73 -12.77 4.23 -7.58
C LYS A 73 -14.21 4.68 -7.32
N ALA A 74 -14.66 4.61 -6.07
CA ALA A 74 -16.01 5.02 -5.70
C ALA A 74 -16.17 6.53 -5.41
N ASN A 75 -15.08 7.22 -5.05
CA ASN A 75 -15.16 8.58 -4.48
C ASN A 75 -14.32 9.63 -5.24
N GLN A 76 -13.44 9.22 -6.13
CA GLN A 76 -12.50 10.10 -6.82
C GLN A 76 -12.42 9.73 -8.31
N ASN A 77 -12.51 10.74 -9.18
CA ASN A 77 -12.08 10.59 -10.56
C ASN A 77 -10.56 10.81 -10.68
N TYR A 78 -9.99 10.46 -11.83
CA TYR A 78 -8.54 10.55 -12.08
C TYR A 78 -7.95 11.93 -11.76
N SER A 79 -8.66 13.02 -12.12
CA SER A 79 -8.19 14.39 -11.85
C SER A 79 -8.23 14.78 -10.38
N GLN A 80 -9.07 14.13 -9.58
CA GLN A 80 -9.25 14.41 -8.15
C GLN A 80 -8.22 13.70 -7.28
N ARG A 81 -7.80 12.49 -7.66
CA ARG A 81 -6.84 11.68 -6.88
C ARG A 81 -5.57 12.41 -6.46
N PRO A 82 -4.85 13.13 -7.34
CA PRO A 82 -3.61 13.80 -6.94
C PRO A 82 -3.81 15.05 -6.07
N VAL A 83 -5.04 15.58 -6.00
CA VAL A 83 -5.36 16.85 -5.32
C VAL A 83 -6.29 16.69 -4.12
N GLN A 84 -6.85 15.51 -3.88
CA GLN A 84 -7.63 15.20 -2.70
C GLN A 84 -6.71 14.52 -1.68
N TYR A 85 -6.05 15.37 -0.90
CA TYR A 85 -5.17 15.03 0.20
C TYR A 85 -5.45 16.01 1.35
N PRO A 86 -5.29 15.63 2.63
CA PRO A 86 -5.45 16.56 3.75
C PRO A 86 -4.61 17.85 3.58
N VAL A 87 -5.00 18.91 4.27
CA VAL A 87 -4.26 20.18 4.23
C VAL A 87 -2.96 20.03 5.00
N ASP A 88 -1.86 20.56 4.46
CA ASP A 88 -0.57 20.56 5.15
C ASP A 88 -0.69 21.42 6.43
N ASN A 89 -0.55 20.79 7.60
CA ASN A 89 -0.71 21.45 8.88
C ASN A 89 0.30 20.92 9.91
N PRO A 90 1.27 21.75 10.36
CA PRO A 90 2.32 21.31 11.28
C PRO A 90 1.81 20.94 12.68
N ALA A 91 0.60 21.35 13.04
CA ALA A 91 -0.02 20.91 14.29
C ALA A 91 -0.60 19.49 14.18
N CYS A 92 -0.96 19.04 12.98
CA CYS A 92 -1.60 17.76 12.76
C CYS A 92 -0.64 16.68 12.28
N GLU A 93 0.48 17.03 11.67
CA GLU A 93 1.43 16.07 11.13
C GLU A 93 2.81 16.71 10.91
N THR A 94 3.81 15.89 10.63
CA THR A 94 5.14 16.33 10.21
C THR A 94 5.17 16.72 8.72
N ASP A 95 6.16 17.52 8.33
CA ASP A 95 6.32 17.99 6.96
C ASP A 95 6.52 16.84 5.95
N VAL A 96 7.16 15.75 6.35
CA VAL A 96 7.38 14.56 5.49
C VAL A 96 6.10 13.90 4.95
N HIS A 97 4.92 14.22 5.50
CA HIS A 97 3.63 13.73 5.02
C HIS A 97 2.81 14.81 4.30
N TYR A 98 3.38 15.97 4.00
CA TYR A 98 2.71 17.00 3.23
C TYR A 98 2.49 16.55 1.80
N ARG A 99 1.39 17.02 1.21
CA ARG A 99 0.89 16.62 -0.11
C ARG A 99 1.99 16.55 -1.19
N ASN A 100 2.79 17.62 -1.25
CA ASN A 100 3.78 17.81 -2.32
C ASN A 100 5.17 17.26 -1.99
N GLU A 101 5.36 16.73 -0.78
CA GLU A 101 6.62 16.15 -0.39
C GLU A 101 6.87 14.81 -1.08
N LYS A 102 8.14 14.39 -1.08
CA LYS A 102 8.57 13.15 -1.69
C LYS A 102 8.56 12.04 -0.65
N MET A 103 8.10 10.85 -1.05
CA MET A 103 8.23 9.67 -0.19
C MET A 103 9.71 9.45 0.14
N THR A 104 10.02 9.36 1.43
CA THR A 104 11.40 9.10 1.88
C THR A 104 11.89 7.81 1.23
N GLN A 105 13.14 7.80 0.75
CA GLN A 105 13.76 6.73 -0.06
C GLN A 105 13.25 6.58 -1.51
N PHE A 106 12.15 7.24 -1.90
CA PHE A 106 11.62 7.25 -3.27
C PHE A 106 11.51 8.69 -3.83
N PRO A 107 12.64 9.34 -4.17
CA PRO A 107 12.70 10.78 -4.43
C PRO A 107 11.99 11.25 -5.72
N TYR A 108 11.42 10.32 -6.48
CA TYR A 108 10.67 10.60 -7.72
C TYR A 108 9.15 10.50 -7.54
N ILE A 109 8.68 10.06 -6.38
CA ILE A 109 7.25 9.86 -6.10
C ILE A 109 6.82 10.83 -5.01
N LYS A 110 5.79 11.63 -5.28
CA LYS A 110 5.20 12.53 -4.28
C LYS A 110 4.21 11.76 -3.40
N ILE A 111 4.02 12.21 -2.16
CA ILE A 111 3.06 11.65 -1.20
C ILE A 111 1.65 11.62 -1.78
N SER A 112 1.19 12.72 -2.37
CA SER A 112 -0.14 12.79 -2.98
C SER A 112 -0.19 12.26 -4.42
N MET A 113 0.92 11.77 -4.98
CA MET A 113 0.94 11.28 -6.35
C MET A 113 0.02 10.07 -6.45
N ASP A 114 -0.87 10.07 -7.44
CA ASP A 114 -1.54 8.84 -7.85
C ASP A 114 -0.50 7.97 -8.57
N VAL A 115 0.15 7.08 -7.83
CA VAL A 115 0.85 5.93 -8.41
C VAL A 115 -0.19 4.91 -8.84
N GLU A 116 -0.92 5.23 -9.90
CA GLU A 116 -1.81 4.30 -10.61
C GLU A 116 -1.01 3.13 -11.22
N THR A 117 0.31 3.27 -11.27
CA THR A 117 1.26 2.29 -11.78
C THR A 117 1.31 1.03 -10.92
N ASN A 118 0.72 -0.04 -11.44
CA ASN A 118 1.07 -1.44 -11.16
C ASN A 118 0.99 -1.95 -9.71
N ILE A 119 0.77 -1.15 -8.67
CA ILE A 119 0.63 -1.68 -7.30
C ILE A 119 -0.56 -2.62 -7.22
N GLN A 120 -1.70 -2.27 -7.84
CA GLN A 120 -2.82 -3.21 -7.97
C GLN A 120 -2.43 -4.48 -8.73
N THR A 121 -1.66 -4.38 -9.81
CA THR A 121 -1.20 -5.56 -10.56
C THR A 121 -0.24 -6.41 -9.73
N ILE A 122 0.76 -5.80 -9.10
CA ILE A 122 1.80 -6.42 -8.27
C ILE A 122 1.16 -7.08 -7.04
N CYS A 123 0.28 -6.38 -6.35
CA CYS A 123 -0.43 -6.89 -5.17
C CYS A 123 -1.49 -7.93 -5.51
N MET A 124 -2.29 -7.71 -6.54
CA MET A 124 -3.26 -8.71 -6.98
C MET A 124 -2.58 -9.94 -7.60
N ASN A 125 -1.34 -9.84 -8.07
CA ASN A 125 -0.53 -11.00 -8.46
C ASN A 125 0.03 -11.72 -7.23
N MET A 126 0.48 -11.00 -6.18
CA MET A 126 0.88 -11.62 -4.90
C MET A 126 -0.30 -12.33 -4.19
N LEU A 127 -1.50 -11.75 -4.25
CA LEU A 127 -2.71 -12.31 -3.62
C LEU A 127 -3.36 -13.43 -4.45
N ARG A 128 -3.22 -13.43 -5.79
CA ARG A 128 -3.76 -14.49 -6.65
C ARG A 128 -2.80 -15.66 -6.85
N ASP A 129 -1.50 -15.40 -6.90
CA ASP A 129 -0.50 -16.41 -7.17
C ASP A 129 0.48 -16.51 -5.99
N ARG A 130 0.36 -17.57 -5.19
CA ARG A 130 1.36 -17.97 -4.19
C ARG A 130 2.76 -18.28 -4.78
N LEU A 131 3.11 -17.91 -6.02
CA LEU A 131 4.28 -18.48 -6.72
C LEU A 131 4.81 -17.71 -7.96
N VAL A 132 4.67 -16.38 -8.06
CA VAL A 132 5.31 -15.62 -9.18
C VAL A 132 6.17 -14.47 -8.68
N VAL A 133 7.48 -14.57 -8.93
CA VAL A 133 8.46 -13.50 -8.68
C VAL A 133 8.60 -12.68 -9.95
N TYR A 134 8.18 -11.42 -9.93
CA TYR A 134 8.46 -10.49 -11.02
C TYR A 134 9.84 -9.87 -10.80
N LYS A 135 10.73 -9.99 -11.79
CA LYS A 135 12.01 -9.29 -11.77
C LYS A 135 11.71 -7.80 -12.01
N SER A 136 11.77 -6.99 -10.96
CA SER A 136 11.59 -5.55 -11.10
C SER A 136 12.81 -4.97 -11.82
N GLN A 137 12.69 -4.67 -13.10
CA GLN A 137 13.52 -3.64 -13.72
C GLN A 137 12.62 -2.45 -14.03
N ILE A 138 12.92 -1.34 -13.36
CA ILE A 138 12.62 0.00 -13.87
C ILE A 138 13.13 -0.03 -15.32
N VAL A 139 12.24 0.21 -16.30
CA VAL A 139 12.42 0.10 -17.78
C VAL A 139 11.70 -1.10 -18.44
N ALA A 140 10.44 -0.84 -18.81
CA ALA A 140 9.75 -1.20 -20.06
C ALA A 140 9.54 -2.65 -20.56
N GLN A 141 10.06 -3.72 -19.95
CA GLN A 141 9.66 -5.09 -20.34
C GLN A 141 9.56 -6.04 -19.14
N SER A 142 8.35 -6.50 -18.84
CA SER A 142 8.06 -7.48 -17.79
C SER A 142 8.23 -8.90 -18.34
N GLU A 143 9.31 -9.58 -17.99
CA GLU A 143 9.46 -11.02 -18.23
C GLU A 143 8.99 -11.78 -16.98
N LYS A 144 8.02 -12.69 -17.13
CA LYS A 144 7.53 -13.52 -16.02
C LYS A 144 8.56 -14.62 -15.71
N VAL A 145 9.08 -14.62 -14.49
CA VAL A 145 9.97 -15.68 -13.99
C VAL A 145 9.18 -16.57 -13.03
N CYS A 146 9.14 -17.87 -13.33
CA CYS A 146 8.39 -18.86 -12.56
C CYS A 146 9.31 -19.52 -11.54
N TYR A 147 8.94 -19.48 -10.25
CA TYR A 147 9.74 -20.10 -9.19
C TYR A 147 9.40 -21.60 -9.10
N ASN A 148 10.41 -22.46 -9.16
CA ASN A 148 10.27 -23.92 -9.11
C ASN A 148 9.24 -24.49 -10.12
N SER A 149 9.13 -23.84 -11.28
CA SER A 149 8.18 -24.14 -12.36
C SER A 149 8.71 -23.59 -13.69
N GLU A 150 8.20 -24.11 -14.80
CA GLU A 150 8.57 -23.65 -16.15
C GLU A 150 7.63 -22.56 -16.64
N CYS A 151 8.17 -21.52 -17.29
CA CYS A 151 7.38 -20.47 -17.95
C CYS A 151 7.10 -20.86 -19.40
N VAL A 152 5.85 -21.24 -19.70
CA VAL A 152 5.42 -21.57 -21.06
C VAL A 152 4.35 -20.57 -21.48
N ASN A 153 4.61 -19.80 -22.54
CA ASN A 153 3.68 -18.77 -23.06
C ASN A 153 3.18 -17.79 -21.98
N ASN A 154 4.08 -17.29 -21.12
CA ASN A 154 3.74 -16.38 -20.00
C ASN A 154 2.81 -16.98 -18.93
N VAL A 155 2.78 -18.31 -18.80
CA VAL A 155 2.05 -19.03 -17.74
C VAL A 155 3.02 -19.97 -17.02
N CYS A 156 3.06 -19.90 -15.69
CA CYS A 156 3.87 -20.80 -14.87
C CYS A 156 3.20 -22.17 -14.76
N ARG A 157 3.92 -23.22 -15.15
CA ARG A 157 3.47 -24.62 -15.04
C ARG A 157 4.42 -25.37 -14.11
N GLY A 158 3.89 -26.05 -13.10
CA GLY A 158 4.69 -26.90 -12.20
C GLY A 158 5.49 -27.93 -13.00
N TYR A 159 6.70 -28.26 -12.53
CA TYR A 159 7.48 -29.31 -13.18
C TYR A 159 6.66 -30.61 -13.23
N PRO A 160 6.71 -31.37 -14.34
CA PRO A 160 6.05 -32.66 -14.39
C PRO A 160 6.56 -33.50 -13.23
N VAL A 161 5.65 -33.94 -12.38
CA VAL A 161 5.97 -34.87 -11.30
C VAL A 161 6.34 -36.17 -12.00
N ASN A 162 7.62 -36.53 -12.02
CA ASN A 162 8.02 -37.86 -12.46
C ASN A 162 7.40 -38.86 -11.48
N THR A 163 6.32 -39.51 -11.90
CA THR A 163 5.78 -40.69 -11.22
C THR A 163 6.78 -41.82 -11.44
N TYR A 164 7.62 -42.06 -10.42
CA TYR A 164 8.31 -43.34 -10.25
C TYR A 164 7.36 -44.35 -9.59
#